data_AF-A0A841QAR1-F1
#
_entry.id   AF-A0A841QAR1-F1
#
_cell.length_a   1.000
_cell.length_b   1.000
_cell.length_c   1.000
_cell.angle_alpha   90.00
_cell.angle_beta   90.00
_cell.angle_gamma   90.00
#
_symmetry.space_group_name_H-M   'P 1'
#
loop_
_entity.id
_entity.type
_entity.pdbx_description
1 polymer ?
#
loop_
_entity_poly.entity_id
_entity_poly.type
_entity_poly.pdbx_seq_one_letter_code
_entity_poly.pdbx_strand_id
1 'polypeptide(L)'
;MRQWRIGTFSMGLLLVLLGVSLLLSNVIEIDVLNIALSWWPLLLIVVGLEIILFLFVSKEKLPFLKFDFLSMIFIGVLGFIGIGFFTLHSVGIVAEVKEAISEETRTGALPQGSHSITDEIDQIIIKTNTTPVEVERNTSKELVVFGTYETTISNEGNFELESIVDFIEAGNILYVQIFDGKQEGGLHYERTTYYPTISIPQDVKVEIVNR
;
A
#
# COMPACT_ATOMS: atom_id res chain seq x y z
N MET A 1 -12.53 10.34 -56.88
CA MET A 1 -11.35 10.72 -56.08
C MET A 1 -11.56 10.21 -54.65
N ARG A 2 -10.67 9.36 -54.12
CA ARG A 2 -10.88 8.65 -52.84
C ARG A 2 -10.36 9.51 -51.68
N GLN A 3 -11.29 10.09 -50.95
CA GLN A 3 -11.05 10.91 -49.75
C GLN A 3 -10.61 10.02 -48.58
N TRP A 4 -9.32 10.02 -48.25
CA TRP A 4 -8.80 9.35 -47.06
C TRP A 4 -9.07 10.23 -45.84
N ARG A 5 -9.80 9.71 -44.85
CA ARG A 5 -10.03 10.39 -43.57
C ARG A 5 -8.78 10.21 -42.70
N ILE A 6 -8.15 11.34 -42.37
CA ILE A 6 -6.98 11.42 -41.50
C ILE A 6 -7.36 10.84 -40.13
N GLY A 7 -6.53 9.97 -39.57
CA GLY A 7 -6.76 9.32 -38.28
C GLY A 7 -7.39 7.93 -38.34
N THR A 8 -7.88 7.45 -39.49
CA THR A 8 -8.46 6.08 -39.58
C THR A 8 -7.40 5.00 -39.40
N PHE A 9 -6.20 5.21 -39.96
CA PHE A 9 -5.09 4.27 -39.83
C PHE A 9 -4.50 4.28 -38.42
N SER A 10 -4.26 5.46 -37.86
CA SER A 10 -3.76 5.62 -36.50
C SER A 10 -4.75 5.17 -35.42
N MET A 11 -6.05 5.46 -35.55
CA MET A 11 -7.07 4.89 -34.66
C MET A 11 -7.10 3.36 -34.72
N GLY A 12 -7.01 2.77 -35.91
CA GLY A 12 -6.95 1.31 -36.05
C GLY A 12 -5.72 0.71 -35.37
N LEU A 13 -4.54 1.33 -35.54
CA LEU A 13 -3.30 0.90 -34.91
C LEU A 13 -3.36 1.04 -33.38
N LEU A 14 -3.92 2.15 -32.88
CA LEU A 14 -4.11 2.40 -31.45
C LEU A 14 -5.03 1.34 -30.81
N LEU A 15 -6.15 1.01 -31.46
CA LEU A 15 -7.08 -0.03 -31.00
C LEU A 15 -6.44 -1.41 -30.97
N VAL A 16 -5.63 -1.75 -31.97
CA VAL A 16 -4.90 -3.03 -32.02
C VAL A 16 -3.85 -3.09 -30.91
N LEU A 17 -3.03 -2.06 -30.74
CA LEU A 17 -2.02 -2.03 -29.68
C LEU A 17 -2.65 -2.08 -28.27
N LEU A 18 -3.75 -1.35 -28.06
CA LEU A 18 -4.50 -1.36 -26.81
C LEU A 18 -5.10 -2.75 -26.54
N GLY A 19 -5.70 -3.38 -27.55
CA GLY A 19 -6.25 -4.74 -27.43
C GLY A 19 -5.18 -5.79 -27.11
N VAL A 20 -4.01 -5.72 -27.76
CA VAL A 20 -2.88 -6.62 -27.48
C VAL A 20 -2.33 -6.39 -26.06
N SER A 21 -2.23 -5.15 -25.61
CA SER A 21 -1.79 -4.81 -24.25
C SER A 21 -2.73 -5.38 -23.17
N LEU A 22 -4.05 -5.25 -23.36
CA LEU A 22 -5.05 -5.81 -22.44
C LEU A 22 -5.06 -7.35 -22.43
N LEU A 23 -4.81 -7.99 -23.57
CA LEU A 23 -4.67 -9.45 -23.62
C LEU A 23 -3.42 -9.93 -22.87
N LEU A 24 -2.28 -9.26 -23.05
CA LEU A 24 -1.05 -9.56 -22.30
C LEU A 24 -1.24 -9.32 -20.79
N SER A 25 -2.09 -8.37 -20.41
CA SER A 25 -2.40 -8.07 -19.00
C SER A 25 -3.09 -9.19 -18.25
N ASN A 26 -3.85 -10.02 -18.92
CA ASN A 26 -4.57 -11.11 -18.28
C ASN A 26 -3.72 -12.38 -18.16
N VAL A 27 -2.59 -12.45 -18.88
CA VAL A 27 -1.76 -13.66 -19.03
C VAL A 27 -0.44 -13.54 -18.25
N ILE A 28 0.02 -12.33 -17.95
CA ILE A 28 1.27 -12.09 -17.24
C ILE A 28 1.01 -11.13 -16.08
N GLU A 29 1.41 -11.49 -14.85
CA GLU A 29 1.40 -10.63 -13.64
C GLU A 29 2.41 -9.47 -13.74
N ILE A 30 2.50 -8.84 -14.90
CA ILE A 30 3.24 -7.60 -15.05
C ILE A 30 2.33 -6.48 -14.56
N ASP A 31 2.89 -5.46 -13.91
CA ASP A 31 2.15 -4.26 -13.52
C ASP A 31 1.83 -3.39 -14.75
N VAL A 32 0.91 -3.89 -15.56
CA VAL A 32 0.56 -3.38 -16.90
C VAL A 32 -0.03 -1.98 -16.83
N LEU A 33 -0.62 -1.62 -15.69
CA LEU A 33 -1.10 -0.28 -15.39
C LEU A 33 0.05 0.73 -15.43
N ASN A 34 1.19 0.37 -14.83
CA ASN A 34 2.42 1.19 -14.85
C ASN A 34 3.00 1.32 -16.26
N ILE A 35 2.99 0.23 -17.04
CA ILE A 35 3.45 0.24 -18.44
C ILE A 35 2.51 1.08 -19.31
N ALA A 36 1.20 0.93 -19.13
CA ALA A 36 0.15 1.67 -19.82
C ALA A 36 0.20 3.18 -19.51
N LEU A 37 0.57 3.55 -18.28
CA LEU A 37 0.81 4.94 -17.88
C LEU A 37 2.16 5.49 -18.34
N SER A 38 3.11 4.66 -18.81
CA SER A 38 4.39 5.14 -19.35
C SER A 38 4.40 5.31 -20.87
N TRP A 39 3.66 4.48 -21.63
CA TRP A 39 3.74 4.48 -23.11
C TRP A 39 2.80 5.46 -23.82
N TRP A 40 1.75 5.97 -23.15
CA TRP A 40 0.77 6.89 -23.76
C TRP A 40 1.35 8.21 -24.32
N PRO A 41 2.48 8.80 -23.83
CA PRO A 41 3.09 9.97 -24.47
C PRO A 41 3.62 9.65 -25.87
N LEU A 42 4.08 8.42 -26.09
CA LEU A 42 4.53 7.96 -27.40
C LEU A 42 3.38 7.97 -28.43
N LEU A 43 2.18 7.61 -28.00
CA LEU A 43 0.98 7.62 -28.84
C LEU A 43 0.62 9.04 -29.27
N LEU A 44 0.71 10.02 -28.36
CA LEU A 44 0.49 11.44 -28.67
C LEU A 44 1.52 11.96 -29.67
N ILE A 45 2.79 11.54 -29.55
CA ILE A 45 3.86 11.90 -30.49
C ILE A 45 3.58 11.35 -31.89
N VAL A 46 3.22 10.07 -32.01
CA VAL A 46 2.93 9.42 -33.31
C VAL A 46 1.74 10.08 -34.02
N VAL A 47 0.66 10.35 -33.27
CA VAL A 47 -0.53 11.06 -33.80
C VAL A 47 -0.17 12.48 -34.22
N GLY A 48 0.61 13.21 -33.41
CA GLY A 48 1.09 14.55 -33.76
C GLY A 48 1.95 14.56 -35.02
N LEU A 49 2.85 13.58 -35.17
CA LEU A 49 3.70 13.40 -36.36
C LEU A 49 2.88 13.11 -37.61
N GLU A 50 1.86 12.26 -37.53
CA GLU A 50 0.94 11.97 -38.65
C GLU A 50 0.23 13.25 -39.13
N ILE A 51 -0.22 14.09 -38.19
CA ILE A 51 -0.87 15.37 -38.50
C ILE A 51 0.10 16.32 -39.21
N ILE A 52 1.34 16.45 -38.72
CA ILE A 52 2.36 17.32 -39.32
C ILE A 52 2.74 16.83 -40.73
N LEU A 53 2.95 15.53 -40.90
CA LEU A 53 3.29 14.92 -42.20
C LEU A 53 2.17 15.13 -43.22
N PHE A 54 0.92 14.96 -42.82
CA PHE A 54 -0.22 15.22 -43.70
C PHE A 54 -0.29 16.69 -44.14
N LEU A 55 -0.10 17.63 -43.20
CA LEU A 55 -0.05 19.07 -43.50
C LEU A 55 1.06 19.40 -44.50
N PHE A 56 2.21 18.73 -44.40
CA PHE A 56 3.38 18.97 -45.25
C PHE A 56 3.22 18.39 -46.67
N VAL A 57 2.53 17.24 -46.79
CA VAL A 57 2.27 16.58 -48.09
C VAL A 57 1.12 17.26 -48.84
N SER A 58 0.11 17.79 -48.14
CA SER A 58 -1.01 18.54 -48.75
C SER A 58 -0.64 20.00 -49.04
N LYS A 59 0.17 20.23 -50.08
CA LYS A 59 0.53 21.57 -50.61
C LYS A 59 -0.62 22.33 -51.30
N GLU A 60 -1.89 22.10 -50.97
CA GLU A 60 -2.99 22.88 -51.54
C GLU A 60 -3.23 24.18 -50.76
N LYS A 61 -3.50 25.28 -51.49
CA LYS A 61 -3.87 26.58 -50.90
C LYS A 61 -5.31 26.47 -50.43
N LEU A 62 -5.48 26.39 -49.11
CA LEU A 62 -6.77 26.16 -48.45
C LEU A 62 -7.38 24.82 -48.85
N PRO A 63 -6.83 23.68 -48.38
CA PRO A 63 -7.75 22.63 -48.06
C PRO A 63 -8.62 23.28 -46.98
N PHE A 64 -9.92 23.44 -47.20
CA PHE A 64 -10.81 23.57 -46.07
C PHE A 64 -10.44 22.38 -45.21
N LEU A 65 -9.67 22.67 -44.16
CA LEU A 65 -9.23 21.75 -43.16
C LEU A 65 -10.56 21.23 -42.63
N LYS A 66 -11.07 20.14 -43.22
CA LYS A 66 -12.00 19.24 -42.57
C LYS A 66 -11.20 18.49 -41.50
N PHE A 67 -10.39 19.22 -40.73
CA PHE A 67 -10.24 18.91 -39.35
C PHE A 67 -11.64 19.12 -38.82
N ASP A 68 -12.28 18.04 -38.42
CA ASP A 68 -13.38 18.17 -37.47
C ASP A 68 -12.80 18.98 -36.31
N PHE A 69 -13.22 20.24 -36.16
CA PHE A 69 -12.86 21.10 -35.03
C PHE A 69 -13.03 20.34 -33.71
N LEU A 70 -14.03 19.46 -33.70
CA LEU A 70 -14.30 18.48 -32.66
C LEU A 70 -13.09 17.54 -32.38
N SER A 71 -12.45 16.98 -33.42
CA SER A 71 -11.26 16.13 -33.27
C SER A 71 -10.07 16.90 -32.68
N MET A 72 -9.89 18.17 -33.04
CA MET A 72 -8.83 19.01 -32.47
C MET A 72 -9.09 19.30 -30.98
N ILE A 73 -10.35 19.55 -30.61
CA ILE A 73 -10.76 19.68 -29.20
C ILE A 73 -10.51 18.38 -28.44
N PHE A 74 -10.89 17.23 -29.00
CA PHE A 74 -10.68 15.93 -28.35
C PHE A 74 -9.20 15.64 -28.06
N ILE A 75 -8.31 15.93 -29.01
CA ILE A 75 -6.86 15.76 -28.81
C ILE A 75 -6.34 16.72 -27.73
N GLY A 76 -6.80 17.98 -27.74
CA GLY A 76 -6.43 18.96 -26.72
C GLY A 76 -6.89 18.56 -25.32
N VAL A 77 -8.13 18.08 -25.18
CA VAL A 77 -8.68 17.59 -23.90
C VAL A 77 -7.96 16.33 -23.45
N LEU A 78 -7.66 15.38 -24.36
CA LEU A 78 -6.86 14.19 -24.03
C LEU A 78 -5.47 14.57 -23.52
N GLY A 79 -4.81 15.53 -24.18
CA GLY A 79 -3.51 16.03 -23.76
C GLY A 79 -3.56 16.68 -22.38
N PHE A 80 -4.57 17.51 -22.12
CA PHE A 80 -4.78 18.16 -20.81
C PHE A 80 -5.06 17.15 -19.70
N ILE A 81 -5.97 16.20 -19.93
CA ILE A 81 -6.29 15.14 -18.96
C ILE A 81 -5.04 14.31 -18.70
N GLY A 82 -4.31 13.95 -19.74
CA GLY A 82 -3.09 13.19 -19.63
C GLY A 82 -2.02 13.88 -18.80
N ILE A 83 -1.75 15.16 -19.08
CA ILE A 83 -0.81 15.95 -18.27
C ILE A 83 -1.31 16.03 -16.83
N GLY A 84 -2.63 16.20 -16.62
CA GLY A 84 -3.24 16.17 -15.28
C GLY A 84 -3.02 14.83 -14.56
N PHE A 85 -3.20 13.70 -15.24
CA PHE A 85 -2.89 12.39 -14.68
C PHE A 85 -1.40 12.22 -14.39
N PHE A 86 -0.53 12.71 -15.27
CA PHE A 86 0.92 12.67 -15.06
C PHE A 86 1.34 13.50 -13.84
N THR A 87 0.77 14.69 -13.66
CA THR A 87 1.06 15.52 -12.48
C THR A 87 0.54 14.86 -11.21
N LEU A 88 -0.70 14.35 -11.21
CA LEU A 88 -1.25 13.59 -10.08
C LEU A 88 -0.41 12.35 -9.73
N HIS A 89 0.09 11.64 -10.74
CA HIS A 89 1.00 10.51 -10.55
C HIS A 89 2.35 10.96 -9.95
N SER A 90 2.95 12.04 -10.47
CA SER A 90 4.24 12.54 -10.01
C SER A 90 4.22 13.10 -8.58
N VAL A 91 3.08 13.64 -8.14
CA VAL A 91 2.88 14.18 -6.79
C VAL A 91 2.58 13.07 -5.76
N GLY A 92 2.46 11.81 -6.20
CA GLY A 92 2.26 10.66 -5.30
C GLY A 92 0.80 10.40 -4.92
N ILE A 93 -0.16 11.14 -5.46
CA ILE A 93 -1.59 10.96 -5.17
C ILE A 93 -2.08 9.56 -5.59
N VAL A 94 -1.52 9.02 -6.68
CA VAL A 94 -1.83 7.65 -7.12
C VAL A 94 -1.30 6.61 -6.14
N ALA A 95 -0.16 6.87 -5.48
CA ALA A 95 0.39 5.98 -4.46
C ALA A 95 -0.51 5.98 -3.21
N GLU A 96 -0.94 7.17 -2.77
CA GLU A 96 -1.89 7.33 -1.64
C GLU A 96 -3.20 6.58 -1.89
N VAL A 97 -3.78 6.71 -3.09
CA VAL A 97 -5.02 6.01 -3.46
C VAL A 97 -4.81 4.50 -3.56
N LYS A 98 -3.66 4.06 -4.08
CA LYS A 98 -3.33 2.63 -4.14
C LYS A 98 -3.18 2.06 -2.73
N GLU A 99 -2.57 2.80 -1.82
CA GLU A 99 -2.39 2.41 -0.42
C GLU A 99 -3.73 2.36 0.33
N ALA A 100 -4.61 3.34 0.13
CA ALA A 100 -5.96 3.35 0.70
C ALA A 100 -6.87 2.21 0.17
N ILE A 101 -6.64 1.74 -1.07
CA ILE A 101 -7.39 0.62 -1.65
C ILE A 101 -6.74 -0.73 -1.30
N SER A 102 -5.43 -0.74 -1.08
CA SER A 102 -4.62 -1.94 -0.78
C SER A 102 -4.41 -2.11 0.72
N GLU A 103 -5.44 -1.82 1.53
CA GLU A 103 -5.53 -2.23 2.93
C GLU A 103 -5.58 -3.77 2.99
N GLU A 104 -4.42 -4.39 2.88
CA GLU A 104 -4.25 -5.82 3.07
C GLU A 104 -3.83 -6.05 4.52
N THR A 105 -4.69 -6.74 5.27
CA THR A 105 -4.34 -7.14 6.63
C THR A 105 -3.24 -8.19 6.59
N ARG A 106 -2.09 -7.86 7.17
CA ARG A 106 -0.97 -8.80 7.32
C ARG A 106 -0.86 -9.27 8.76
N THR A 107 -0.57 -10.56 8.90
CA THR A 107 -0.26 -11.17 10.19
C THR A 107 1.22 -11.49 10.25
N GLY A 108 1.86 -11.12 11.36
CA GLY A 108 3.26 -11.43 11.64
C GLY A 108 3.46 -11.98 13.04
N ALA A 109 4.64 -12.54 13.28
CA ALA A 109 5.06 -12.91 14.63
C ALA A 109 5.57 -11.68 15.38
N LEU A 110 5.18 -11.55 16.65
CA LEU A 110 5.78 -10.54 17.54
C LEU A 110 7.25 -10.90 17.82
N PRO A 111 8.13 -9.91 18.01
CA PRO A 111 9.48 -10.16 18.50
C PRO A 111 9.39 -10.92 19.83
N GLN A 112 10.20 -11.97 19.96
CA GLN A 112 10.24 -12.75 21.20
C GLN A 112 11.19 -12.11 22.20
N GLY A 113 10.73 -11.99 23.45
CA GLY A 113 11.52 -11.50 24.56
C GLY A 113 11.54 -12.50 25.71
N SER A 114 12.69 -12.64 26.37
CA SER A 114 12.79 -13.36 27.63
C SER A 114 13.29 -12.40 28.71
N HIS A 115 12.60 -12.36 29.85
CA HIS A 115 13.05 -11.69 31.05
C HIS A 115 13.30 -12.74 32.14
N SER A 116 14.55 -12.83 32.60
CA SER A 116 14.90 -13.73 33.70
C SER A 116 14.28 -13.21 35.00
N ILE A 117 13.54 -14.06 35.70
CA ILE A 117 12.97 -13.72 37.01
C ILE A 117 14.04 -14.00 38.07
N THR A 118 14.48 -12.94 38.75
CA THR A 118 15.33 -13.06 39.94
C THR A 118 14.52 -13.70 41.07
N ASP A 119 15.15 -14.54 41.91
CA ASP A 119 14.51 -15.30 43.00
C ASP A 119 13.83 -14.41 44.08
N GLU A 120 13.87 -13.08 43.97
CA GLU A 120 13.24 -12.11 44.89
C GLU A 120 11.80 -11.71 44.50
N ILE A 121 11.29 -12.15 43.34
CA ILE A 121 9.96 -11.76 42.83
C ILE A 121 8.91 -12.80 43.25
N ASP A 122 7.98 -12.40 44.13
CA ASP A 122 6.89 -13.24 44.63
C ASP A 122 5.59 -13.11 43.80
N GLN A 123 5.44 -11.99 43.10
CA GLN A 123 4.20 -11.63 42.41
C GLN A 123 4.46 -10.95 41.05
N ILE A 124 3.70 -11.33 40.04
CA ILE A 124 3.69 -10.72 38.71
C ILE A 124 2.32 -10.08 38.48
N ILE A 125 2.32 -8.80 38.10
CA ILE A 125 1.11 -8.04 37.77
C ILE A 125 1.15 -7.70 36.28
N ILE A 126 0.22 -8.29 35.51
CA ILE A 126 0.05 -7.99 34.10
C ILE A 126 -0.96 -6.87 33.96
N LYS A 127 -0.52 -5.74 33.40
CA LYS A 127 -1.38 -4.61 33.06
C LYS A 127 -1.65 -4.63 31.56
N THR A 128 -2.93 -4.80 31.23
CA THR A 128 -3.43 -4.65 29.87
C THR A 128 -4.56 -3.63 29.85
N ASN A 129 -4.77 -2.98 28.72
CA ASN A 129 -5.90 -2.10 28.46
C ASN A 129 -6.89 -2.86 27.55
N THR A 130 -6.93 -2.53 26.27
CA THR A 130 -7.89 -3.16 25.33
C THR A 130 -7.38 -4.44 24.68
N THR A 131 -6.09 -4.72 24.83
CA THR A 131 -5.42 -5.85 24.18
C THR A 131 -5.71 -7.18 24.90
N PRO A 132 -6.27 -8.20 24.21
CA PRO A 132 -6.45 -9.51 24.80
C PRO A 132 -5.10 -10.18 25.01
N VAL A 133 -4.85 -10.69 26.23
CA VAL A 133 -3.57 -11.33 26.60
C VAL A 133 -3.84 -12.78 26.92
N GLU A 134 -3.09 -13.67 26.28
CA GLU A 134 -3.08 -15.08 26.64
C GLU A 134 -1.97 -15.36 27.66
N VAL A 135 -2.29 -16.08 28.72
CA VAL A 135 -1.33 -16.40 29.78
C VAL A 135 -1.11 -17.90 29.82
N GLU A 136 0.12 -18.31 29.54
CA GLU A 136 0.55 -19.70 29.64
C GLU A 136 1.46 -19.91 30.84
N ARG A 137 1.49 -21.14 31.35
CA ARG A 137 2.37 -21.53 32.45
C ARG A 137 3.55 -22.32 31.90
N ASN A 138 4.78 -21.93 32.25
CA ASN A 138 5.98 -22.69 31.92
C ASN A 138 6.66 -23.27 33.17
N THR A 139 7.54 -24.24 32.92
CA THR A 139 8.42 -24.85 33.92
C THR A 139 9.80 -24.18 33.97
N SER A 140 9.98 -23.09 33.21
CA SER A 140 11.21 -22.30 33.20
C SER A 140 11.19 -21.26 34.33
N LYS A 141 12.35 -20.76 34.75
CA LYS A 141 12.45 -19.56 35.62
C LYS A 141 12.43 -18.25 34.83
N GLU A 142 12.08 -18.32 33.55
CA GLU A 142 12.06 -17.18 32.65
C GLU A 142 10.62 -16.83 32.27
N LEU A 143 10.35 -15.53 32.22
CA LEU A 143 9.14 -15.01 31.62
C LEU A 143 9.40 -14.82 30.13
N VAL A 144 8.59 -15.45 29.30
CA VAL A 144 8.73 -15.37 27.84
C VAL A 144 7.51 -14.68 27.26
N VAL A 145 7.73 -13.64 26.46
CA VAL A 145 6.70 -12.93 25.70
C VAL A 145 6.85 -13.30 24.24
N PHE A 146 5.76 -13.78 23.64
CA PHE A 146 5.66 -14.07 22.22
C PHE A 146 4.22 -13.82 21.76
N GLY A 147 3.93 -14.02 20.48
CA GLY A 147 2.56 -13.93 19.98
C GLY A 147 2.52 -13.47 18.53
N THR A 148 1.39 -12.92 18.13
CA THR A 148 1.18 -12.42 16.77
C THR A 148 0.67 -10.99 16.78
N TYR A 149 0.88 -10.30 15.67
CA TYR A 149 0.25 -9.01 15.41
C TYR A 149 -0.54 -9.07 14.11
N GLU A 150 -1.56 -8.25 14.03
CA GLU A 150 -2.35 -8.01 12.84
C GLU A 150 -2.25 -6.52 12.52
N THR A 151 -1.78 -6.18 11.32
CA THR A 151 -1.60 -4.80 10.90
C THR A 151 -2.14 -4.54 9.50
N THR A 152 -2.74 -3.37 9.31
CA THR A 152 -3.15 -2.85 8.00
C THR A 152 -2.01 -2.10 7.29
N ILE A 153 -0.83 -1.98 7.93
CA ILE A 153 0.32 -1.22 7.41
C ILE A 153 0.91 -1.89 6.14
N SER A 154 1.16 -1.08 5.11
CA SER A 154 1.77 -1.50 3.84
C SER A 154 3.26 -1.85 3.96
N ASN A 155 3.96 -1.25 4.93
CA ASN A 155 5.34 -1.57 5.32
C ASN A 155 5.43 -2.72 6.32
N GLU A 156 6.42 -3.61 6.16
CA GLU A 156 6.75 -4.64 7.15
C GLU A 156 7.10 -3.95 8.47
N GLY A 157 6.17 -4.02 9.43
CA GLY A 157 6.35 -3.41 10.74
C GLY A 157 7.49 -4.08 11.48
N ASN A 158 8.65 -3.43 11.51
CA ASN A 158 9.75 -3.81 12.37
C ASN A 158 9.44 -3.31 13.78
N PHE A 159 8.62 -4.07 14.51
CA PHE A 159 8.26 -3.74 15.89
C PHE A 159 9.37 -4.19 16.83
N GLU A 160 9.85 -3.27 17.68
CA GLU A 160 10.77 -3.59 18.78
C GLU A 160 9.96 -4.09 20.00
N LEU A 161 10.51 -5.01 20.78
CA LEU A 161 9.82 -5.60 21.93
C LEU A 161 9.43 -4.53 22.96
N GLU A 162 10.31 -3.54 23.16
CA GLU A 162 10.14 -2.40 24.06
C GLU A 162 8.95 -1.50 23.67
N SER A 163 8.53 -1.53 22.41
CA SER A 163 7.33 -0.82 21.95
C SER A 163 6.02 -1.54 22.26
N ILE A 164 6.10 -2.82 22.64
CA ILE A 164 4.95 -3.70 22.88
C ILE A 164 4.81 -4.02 24.37
N VAL A 165 5.92 -4.28 25.06
CA VAL A 165 5.95 -4.65 26.48
C VAL A 165 7.03 -3.89 27.23
N ASP A 166 6.67 -3.39 28.42
CA ASP A 166 7.60 -2.82 29.39
C ASP A 166 7.63 -3.67 30.68
N PHE A 167 8.83 -3.85 31.22
CA PHE A 167 9.10 -4.64 32.43
C PHE A 167 9.60 -3.72 33.54
N ILE A 168 8.80 -3.57 34.59
CA ILE A 168 9.11 -2.68 35.70
C ILE A 168 9.20 -3.50 37.00
N GLU A 169 10.41 -3.60 37.54
CA GLU A 169 10.66 -4.23 38.84
C GLU A 169 10.46 -3.24 39.98
N ALA A 170 9.64 -3.61 40.97
CA ALA A 170 9.37 -2.80 42.15
C ALA A 170 9.39 -3.68 43.41
N GLY A 171 10.59 -3.93 43.94
CA GLY A 171 10.78 -4.82 45.08
C GLY A 171 10.46 -6.27 44.71
N ASN A 172 9.50 -6.89 45.38
CA ASN A 172 9.09 -8.28 45.14
C ASN A 172 7.97 -8.43 44.09
N ILE A 173 7.62 -7.33 43.39
CA ILE A 173 6.58 -7.33 42.36
C ILE A 173 7.20 -6.96 41.01
N LEU A 174 6.96 -7.80 40.00
CA LEU A 174 7.25 -7.49 38.60
C LEU A 174 5.97 -7.01 37.91
N TYR A 175 6.00 -5.79 37.39
CA TYR A 175 4.94 -5.27 36.53
C TYR A 175 5.29 -5.54 35.07
N VAL A 176 4.36 -6.17 34.36
CA VAL A 176 4.42 -6.36 32.91
C VAL A 176 3.33 -5.49 32.31
N GLN A 177 3.73 -4.40 31.65
CA GLN A 177 2.80 -3.50 30.99
C GLN A 177 2.78 -3.79 29.49
N ILE A 178 1.62 -4.16 28.98
CA ILE A 178 1.41 -4.37 27.54
C ILE A 178 0.79 -3.10 26.97
N PHE A 179 1.42 -2.56 25.92
CA PHE A 179 0.90 -1.42 25.19
C PHE A 179 -0.11 -1.86 24.11
N ASP A 180 -1.13 -1.05 23.87
CA ASP A 180 -2.03 -1.28 22.76
C ASP A 180 -1.34 -0.96 21.42
N GLY A 181 -1.77 -1.64 20.37
CA GLY A 181 -1.33 -1.33 19.02
C GLY A 181 -1.77 0.08 18.59
N LYS A 182 -0.96 0.70 17.73
CA LYS A 182 -1.25 2.04 17.22
C LYS A 182 -2.56 2.05 16.43
N GLN A 183 -3.35 3.08 16.69
CA GLN A 183 -4.54 3.42 15.92
C GLN A 183 -4.39 4.88 15.47
N GLU A 184 -4.07 5.09 14.20
CA GLU A 184 -4.04 6.43 13.61
C GLU A 184 -5.24 6.61 12.68
N GLY A 185 -5.99 7.70 12.91
CA GLY A 185 -7.14 8.07 12.10
C GLY A 185 -6.82 9.28 11.22
N GLY A 186 -7.24 9.24 9.95
CA GLY A 186 -6.98 10.30 8.99
C GLY A 186 -7.37 9.90 7.57
N LEU A 187 -6.65 10.43 6.57
CA LEU A 187 -6.75 9.98 5.17
C LEU A 187 -6.24 8.54 5.00
N HIS A 188 -5.41 8.08 5.92
CA HIS A 188 -4.91 6.71 6.02
C HIS A 188 -5.38 6.10 7.35
N TYR A 189 -6.02 4.93 7.30
CA TYR A 189 -6.46 4.20 8.48
C TYR A 189 -5.43 3.13 8.82
N GLU A 190 -4.59 3.41 9.81
CA GLU A 190 -3.66 2.42 10.34
C GLU A 190 -4.23 1.81 11.61
N ARG A 191 -4.46 0.51 11.57
CA ARG A 191 -4.78 -0.27 12.75
C ARG A 191 -3.76 -1.37 12.92
N THR A 192 -3.08 -1.35 14.05
CA THR A 192 -2.31 -2.50 14.55
C THR A 192 -3.01 -3.07 15.76
N THR A 193 -3.23 -4.38 15.78
CA THR A 193 -3.76 -5.13 16.92
C THR A 193 -2.72 -6.16 17.33
N TYR A 194 -2.38 -6.20 18.61
CA TYR A 194 -1.46 -7.19 19.16
C TYR A 194 -2.24 -8.34 19.80
N TYR A 195 -1.70 -9.55 19.68
CA TYR A 195 -2.19 -10.75 20.35
C TYR A 195 -1.02 -11.38 21.13
N PRO A 196 -0.61 -10.77 22.26
CA PRO A 196 0.50 -11.24 23.06
C PRO A 196 0.12 -12.46 23.90
N THR A 197 1.03 -13.42 23.93
CA THR A 197 1.06 -14.57 24.82
C THR A 197 2.22 -14.41 25.80
N ILE A 198 1.91 -14.40 27.10
CA ILE A 198 2.91 -14.34 28.17
C ILE A 198 3.01 -15.72 28.81
N SER A 199 4.20 -16.32 28.76
CA SER A 199 4.53 -17.56 29.44
C SER A 199 5.20 -17.25 30.78
N ILE A 200 4.59 -17.72 31.87
CA ILE A 200 4.97 -17.38 33.26
C ILE A 200 5.35 -18.65 34.03
N PRO A 201 6.36 -18.60 34.92
CA PRO A 201 6.68 -19.72 35.79
C PRO A 201 5.49 -20.19 36.65
N GLN A 202 5.40 -21.50 36.86
CA GLN A 202 4.32 -22.11 37.67
C GLN A 202 4.34 -21.68 39.14
N ASP A 203 5.51 -21.30 39.65
CA ASP A 203 5.73 -21.07 41.09
C ASP A 203 5.41 -19.64 41.56
N VAL A 204 5.03 -18.73 40.64
CA VAL A 204 4.80 -17.30 40.94
C VAL A 204 3.30 -16.96 40.93
N LYS A 205 2.87 -16.08 41.83
CA LYS A 205 1.49 -15.56 41.85
C LYS A 205 1.28 -14.55 40.73
N VAL A 206 0.16 -14.67 40.02
CA VAL A 206 -0.16 -13.80 38.87
C VAL A 206 -1.48 -13.09 39.10
N GLU A 207 -1.48 -11.78 38.89
CA GLU A 207 -2.67 -10.93 38.89
C GLU A 207 -2.80 -10.20 37.55
N ILE A 208 -4.00 -10.23 36.96
CA ILE A 208 -4.30 -9.54 35.70
C ILE A 208 -5.17 -8.33 36.02
N VAL A 209 -4.68 -7.15 35.68
CA VAL A 209 -5.40 -5.88 35.85
C VAL A 209 -5.74 -5.34 34.46
N ASN A 210 -7.03 -5.25 34.18
CA ASN A 210 -7.57 -4.58 33.00
C ASN A 210 -8.08 -3.20 33.41
N ARG A 211 -7.65 -2.13 32.74
CA ARG A 211 -8.02 -0.75 33.07
C ARG A 211 -8.54 0.01 31.87
#